data_AF-A0A0C2G8C3-F1
#
_entry.id   AF-A0A0C2G8C3-F1
#
_cell.length_a   1.000
_cell.length_b   1.000
_cell.length_c   1.000
_cell.angle_alpha   90.00
_cell.angle_beta   90.00
_cell.angle_gamma   90.00
#
_symmetry.space_group_name_H-M   'P 1'
#
loop_
_entity.id
_entity.type
_entity.pdbx_description
1 polymer ?
#
loop_
_entity_poly.entity_id
_entity_poly.type
_entity_poly.pdbx_seq_one_letter_code
_entity_poly.pdbx_strand_id
1 'polypeptide(L)' 'MAWETSYRLGCAVAHCPTFTLGVCQYGPAGNYLNRLIYTIGNPCTSNAGCPGTYTCDIAEGLCNNICPPAVSEAGAMATQ' A
#
# COMPACT_ATOMS: atom_id res chain seq x y z
N MET A 1 3.51 -4.45 -5.20
CA MET A 1 4.36 -4.08 -4.04
C MET A 1 4.98 -2.71 -4.25
N ALA A 2 5.91 -2.51 -5.19
CA ALA A 2 6.62 -1.24 -5.37
C ALA A 2 5.84 -0.12 -6.10
N TRP A 3 4.53 -0.28 -6.31
CA TRP A 3 3.74 0.66 -7.10
C TRP A 3 3.50 1.94 -6.31
N GLU A 4 4.01 3.09 -6.78
CA GLU A 4 4.10 4.32 -5.94
C GLU A 4 2.75 4.82 -5.46
N THR A 5 1.69 4.58 -6.22
CA THR A 5 0.33 5.01 -5.87
C THR A 5 -0.42 4.00 -5.02
N SER A 6 0.15 2.83 -4.71
CA SER A 6 -0.45 1.81 -3.84
C SER A 6 0.03 1.99 -2.40
N TYR A 7 -0.84 2.54 -1.55
CA TYR A 7 -0.48 2.94 -0.18
C TYR A 7 -1.27 2.20 0.92
N ARG A 8 -2.25 1.38 0.55
CA ARG A 8 -3.02 0.52 1.46
C ARG A 8 -2.60 -0.93 1.24
N LEU A 9 -2.25 -1.62 2.32
CA LEU A 9 -1.88 -3.03 2.33
C LEU A 9 -2.76 -3.78 3.31
N GLY A 10 -3.35 -4.88 2.87
CA GLY A 10 -4.02 -5.85 3.73
C GLY A 10 -3.56 -7.25 3.37
N CYS A 11 -3.08 -8.01 4.36
CA CYS A 11 -2.60 -9.37 4.14
C CYS A 11 -3.33 -10.37 5.05
N ALA A 12 -3.47 -11.60 4.57
CA ALA A 12 -4.03 -12.72 5.32
C ALA A 12 -3.20 -13.98 5.06
N VAL A 13 -3.15 -14.85 6.05
CA VAL A 13 -2.51 -16.17 5.96
C VAL A 13 -3.53 -17.22 6.37
N ALA A 14 -3.69 -18.24 5.53
CA ALA A 14 -4.55 -19.39 5.79
C ALA A 14 -3.73 -20.69 5.71
N HIS A 15 -3.91 -21.57 6.69
CA HIS A 15 -3.31 -22.89 6.67
C HIS A 15 -4.27 -23.88 6.02
N CYS A 16 -3.89 -24.43 4.87
CA CYS A 16 -4.58 -25.51 4.19
C CYS A 16 -3.95 -26.86 4.56
N PRO A 17 -4.62 -28.00 4.34
CA PRO A 17 -4.11 -29.31 4.75
C PRO A 17 -2.73 -29.67 4.17
N THR A 18 -2.37 -29.14 3.00
CA THR A 18 -1.13 -29.48 2.28
C THR A 18 -0.20 -28.29 2.03
N PHE A 19 -0.62 -27.06 2.33
CA PHE A 19 0.16 -25.84 2.10
C PHE A 19 -0.32 -24.68 2.97
N THR A 20 0.49 -23.63 3.07
CA THR A 20 0.08 -22.36 3.68
C THR A 20 -0.13 -21.33 2.58
N LEU A 21 -1.30 -20.70 2.55
CA LEU A 21 -1.67 -19.67 1.58
C LEU A 21 -1.48 -18.29 2.20
N GLY A 22 -0.54 -17.51 1.69
CA GLY A 22 -0.40 -16.09 2.01
C GLY A 22 -0.95 -15.23 0.87
N VAL A 23 -1.86 -14.30 1.18
CA VAL A 23 -2.45 -13.38 0.20
C VAL A 23 -2.32 -11.96 0.73
N CYS A 24 -1.86 -11.04 -0.12
CA CYS A 24 -1.88 -9.60 0.16
C CYS A 24 -2.62 -8.86 -0.95
N GLN A 25 -3.47 -7.94 -0.55
CA GLN A 25 -4.18 -7.01 -1.41
C GLN A 25 -3.58 -5.61 -1.26
N TYR A 26 -3.42 -4.93 -2.39
CA TYR A 26 -2.80 -3.61 -2.49
C TYR A 26 -3.81 -2.63 -3.08
N GLY A 27 -3.98 -1.48 -2.42
CA GLY A 27 -4.92 -0.45 -2.83
C GLY A 27 -4.28 0.94 -2.79
N PRO A 28 -4.60 1.86 -3.71
CA PRO A 28 -5.19 1.65 -5.03
C PRO A 28 -4.48 0.58 -5.88
N ALA A 29 -5.21 0.01 -6.85
CA ALA A 29 -4.66 -0.98 -7.77
C ALA A 29 -3.51 -0.39 -8.59
N GLY A 30 -2.56 -1.25 -8.93
CA GLY A 30 -1.41 -0.94 -9.77
C GLY A 30 -1.26 -1.93 -10.91
N ASN A 31 -0.02 -2.20 -11.31
CA ASN A 31 0.32 -3.16 -12.38
C ASN A 31 -0.39 -2.87 -13.71
N TYR A 32 -0.57 -1.59 -14.02
CA TYR A 32 -1.15 -1.16 -15.29
C TYR A 32 -0.12 -1.32 -16.42
N LEU A 33 -0.54 -1.96 -17.51
CA LEU A 33 0.29 -2.12 -18.70
C LEU A 33 0.75 -0.76 -19.24
N ASN A 34 1.99 -0.71 -19.70
CA ASN A 34 2.62 0.50 -20.27
C ASN A 34 2.61 1.72 -19.33
N ARG A 35 2.59 1.50 -18.00
CA ARG A 35 2.79 2.55 -17.00
C ARG A 35 4.05 2.29 -16.20
N LEU A 36 4.70 3.37 -15.77
CA LEU A 36 5.79 3.30 -14.83
C LEU A 36 5.26 2.86 -13.46
N ILE A 37 6.04 2.04 -12.77
CA ILE A 37 5.73 1.54 -11.42
C ILE A 37 5.81 2.69 -10.41
N TYR A 38 6.76 3.60 -10.62
CA TYR A 38 6.97 4.83 -9.87
C TYR A 38 7.54 5.90 -10.80
N THR A 39 7.37 7.16 -10.43
CA THR A 39 7.92 8.30 -11.14
C THR A 39 9.43 8.36 -10.88
N ILE A 40 10.23 8.46 -11.94
CA ILE A 40 11.69 8.53 -11.82
C ILE A 40 12.08 9.92 -11.31
N GLY A 41 12.81 9.98 -10.20
CA GLY A 41 13.24 11.23 -9.58
C GLY A 41 13.99 11.01 -8.27
N ASN A 42 14.31 12.11 -7.60
CA ASN A 42 14.88 12.06 -6.25
C ASN A 42 13.78 11.76 -5.22
N PRO A 43 14.10 11.05 -4.12
CA PRO A 43 13.17 10.87 -3.00
C PRO A 43 12.70 12.20 -2.42
N CYS A 44 11.59 12.17 -1.68
CA CYS A 44 11.07 13.38 -1.05
C CYS A 44 12.08 13.93 -0.02
N THR A 45 12.29 15.25 -0.01
CA THR A 45 13.16 15.96 0.95
C THR A 45 12.39 16.91 1.85
N SER A 46 11.09 17.10 1.57
CA SER A 46 10.13 17.86 2.34
C SER A 46 8.71 17.43 1.95
N ASN A 47 7.70 17.86 2.70
CA ASN A 47 6.29 17.55 2.41
C ASN A 47 5.85 18.02 1.02
N ALA A 48 6.51 19.03 0.44
CA ALA A 48 6.21 19.50 -0.92
C ALA A 48 6.57 18.47 -2.01
N GLY A 49 7.42 17.49 -1.71
CA GLY A 49 7.76 16.39 -2.61
C GLY A 49 6.71 15.27 -2.64
N CYS A 50 5.67 15.36 -1.82
CA CYS A 50 4.62 14.35 -1.72
C CYS A 50 3.27 14.87 -2.25
N PRO A 51 2.43 13.99 -2.80
CA PRO A 51 1.13 14.40 -3.32
C PRO A 51 0.14 14.75 -2.20
N GLY A 52 -0.60 15.84 -2.39
CA GLY A 52 -1.71 16.22 -1.51
C GLY A 52 -1.27 16.66 -0.11
N THR A 53 -1.88 16.09 0.92
CA THR A 53 -1.63 16.42 2.33
C THR A 53 -0.68 15.42 3.02
N TYR A 54 0.13 14.72 2.24
CA TYR A 54 1.01 13.66 2.76
C TYR A 54 2.27 14.27 3.37
N THR A 55 2.83 13.56 4.35
CA THR A 55 4.07 13.96 5.03
C THR A 55 5.23 13.14 4.48
N CYS A 56 6.37 13.80 4.25
CA CYS A 56 7.59 13.12 3.82
C CYS A 56 8.38 12.62 5.03
N ASP A 57 8.69 11.33 5.06
CA ASP A 57 9.78 10.81 5.87
C ASP A 57 11.09 11.04 5.12
N ILE A 58 11.88 12.01 5.57
CA ILE A 58 13.12 12.41 4.90
C ILE A 58 14.23 11.37 5.11
N ALA A 59 14.19 10.62 6.21
CA ALA A 59 15.20 9.59 6.49
C ALA A 59 15.01 8.37 5.58
N GLU A 60 13.76 8.03 5.29
CA GLU A 60 13.40 6.89 4.44
C GLU A 60 13.13 7.27 2.97
N GLY A 61 12.86 8.55 2.71
CA GLY A 61 12.47 9.05 1.38
C GLY A 61 11.06 8.66 0.96
N LEU A 62 10.15 8.42 1.92
CA LEU A 62 8.81 7.89 1.69
C LEU A 62 7.71 8.91 2.01
N CYS A 63 6.65 8.91 1.20
CA CYS A 63 5.47 9.73 1.43
C CYS A 63 4.43 8.97 2.25
N ASN A 64 4.25 9.38 3.50
CA ASN A 64 3.26 8.80 4.40
C ASN A 64 1.94 9.55 4.28
N ASN A 65 0.88 8.81 4.00
CA ASN A 65 -0.47 9.35 4.06
C ASN A 65 -0.97 9.28 5.51
N ILE A 66 -1.59 10.35 5.99
CA ILE A 66 -2.38 10.26 7.22
C ILE A 66 -3.65 9.50 6.83
N CYS A 67 -3.65 8.18 7.01
CA CYS A 67 -4.88 7.42 6.93
C CYS A 67 -5.75 7.83 8.13
N PRO A 68 -6.97 8.38 7.95
CA PRO A 68 -7.93 8.37 9.06
C PRO A 68 -8.07 6.93 9.55
N PRO A 69 -8.28 6.70 10.86
CA PRO A 69 -8.26 5.37 11.45
C PRO A 69 -9.12 4.42 10.63
N ALA A 70 -8.56 3.26 10.31
CA ALA A 70 -9.19 2.23 9.50
C ALA A 70 -10.65 2.06 9.95
N VAL A 71 -11.61 2.49 9.12
CA VAL A 71 -13.01 2.12 9.33
C VAL A 71 -13.01 0.61 9.36
N SER A 72 -13.38 0.07 10.52
CA SER A 72 -13.42 -1.35 10.80
C SER A 72 -14.50 -1.98 9.91
N GLU A 73 -14.15 -2.36 8.69
CA GLU A 73 -14.86 -3.36 7.91
C GLU A 73 -14.51 -4.76 8.51
N ALA A 74 -14.72 -4.90 9.82
CA ALA A 74 -14.82 -6.18 10.50
C ALA A 74 -16.18 -6.78 10.14
N GLY A 75 -16.32 -7.23 8.89
CA GLY A 75 -17.63 -7.59 8.34
C GLY A 75 -17.64 -8.63 7.23
N ALA A 76 -16.50 -9.24 6.91
CA ALA A 76 -16.48 -10.41 6.03
C ALA A 76 -15.46 -11.43 6.55
N MET A 77 -15.74 -11.97 7.75
CA MET A 77 -15.42 -13.36 8.00
C MET A 77 -16.16 -14.16 6.93
N ALA A 78 -15.46 -14.57 5.87
CA ALA A 78 -15.89 -15.70 5.07
C ALA A 78 -15.74 -16.93 5.97
N THR A 79 -16.73 -17.14 6.84
CA THR A 79 -16.99 -18.40 7.51
C THR A 79 -17.44 -19.43 6.49
N GLN A 80 -16.68 -20.54 6.48
CA GLN A 80 -17.02 -21.90 6.02
C GLN A 80 -17.31 -22.08 4.53
#